data_AF-A0A7V9K944-F1
#
_entry.id   AF-A0A7V9K944-F1
#
_cell.length_a   1.000
_cell.length_b   1.000
_cell.length_c   1.000
_cell.angle_alpha   90.00
_cell.angle_beta   90.00
_cell.angle_gamma   90.00
#
_symmetry.space_group_name_H-M   'P 1'
#
loop_
_entity.id
_entity.type
_entity.pdbx_description
1 polymer ?
#
loop_
_entity_poly.entity_id
_entity_poly.type
_entity_poly.pdbx_seq_one_letter_code
_entity_poly.pdbx_strand_id
1 'polypeptide(L)'
;PAAELAAARRTDQDVFVIEKTVDMDEHKEGVAIVSDISFHRAVAEASKNRMLSLFASSIHMTLRTLAERYIIPEDVLPEVKRISQQQHRLVCEAIANRDGATAAARMREHLQLSYGVYEHAMPRGWTCTPDF
;
A
#
# COMPACT_ATOMS: atom_id res chain seq x y z
N PRO A 1 -5.17 7.62 -7.82
CA PRO A 1 -5.00 9.08 -7.83
C PRO A 1 -3.78 9.59 -7.04
N ALA A 2 -3.49 9.08 -5.83
CA ALA A 2 -2.34 9.54 -5.05
C ALA A 2 -0.99 9.30 -5.74
N ALA A 3 -0.76 8.08 -6.25
CA ALA A 3 0.48 7.71 -6.94
C ALA A 3 0.72 8.53 -8.22
N GLU A 4 -0.33 8.78 -9.01
CA GLU A 4 -0.28 9.64 -10.19
C GLU A 4 0.16 11.08 -9.86
N LEU A 5 -0.49 11.67 -8.85
CA LEU A 5 -0.16 13.00 -8.38
C LEU A 5 1.23 13.06 -7.74
N ALA A 6 1.66 11.99 -7.07
CA ALA A 6 3.01 11.87 -6.53
C ALA A 6 4.05 11.89 -7.65
N ALA A 7 3.87 11.12 -8.71
CA ALA A 7 4.76 11.14 -9.88
C ALA A 7 4.87 12.55 -10.50
N ALA A 8 3.75 13.28 -10.57
CA ALA A 8 3.72 14.64 -11.10
C ALA A 8 4.41 15.66 -10.17
N ARG A 9 4.27 15.54 -8.85
CA ARG A 9 4.59 16.60 -7.87
C ARG A 9 5.78 16.32 -6.96
N ARG A 10 6.36 15.12 -7.04
CA ARG A 10 7.49 14.70 -6.20
C ARG A 10 8.67 15.67 -6.29
N THR A 11 9.36 15.79 -5.17
CA THR A 11 10.74 16.26 -5.04
C THR A 11 11.69 15.06 -5.00
N ASP A 12 13.00 15.28 -5.11
CA ASP A 12 13.97 14.19 -4.99
C ASP A 12 14.02 13.63 -3.55
N GLN A 13 13.74 14.47 -2.55
CA GLN A 13 13.57 14.04 -1.17
C GLN A 13 12.36 13.10 -1.02
N ASP A 14 11.26 13.36 -1.72
CA ASP A 14 10.10 12.48 -1.69
C ASP A 14 10.43 11.09 -2.26
N VAL A 15 11.19 11.03 -3.36
CA VAL A 15 11.63 9.76 -3.96
C VAL A 15 12.53 9.00 -2.99
N PHE A 16 13.53 9.67 -2.41
CA PHE A 16 14.40 9.07 -1.40
C PHE A 16 13.61 8.49 -0.21
N VAL A 17 12.60 9.21 0.29
CA VAL A 17 11.76 8.74 1.39
C VAL A 17 10.95 7.51 0.97
N ILE A 18 10.33 7.53 -0.22
CA ILE A 18 9.56 6.38 -0.73
C ILE A 18 10.47 5.16 -0.88
N GLU A 19 11.64 5.30 -1.52
CA GLU A 19 12.62 4.22 -1.68
C GLU A 19 13.02 3.63 -0.32
N LYS A 20 13.30 4.49 0.66
CA LYS A 20 13.63 4.04 2.02
C LYS A 20 12.51 3.25 2.67
N THR A 21 11.25 3.60 2.44
CA THR A 21 10.14 2.81 2.98
C THR A 21 10.05 1.42 2.35
N VAL A 22 10.40 1.28 1.07
CA VAL A 22 10.46 -0.02 0.38
C VAL A 22 11.63 -0.86 0.88
N ASP A 23 12.83 -0.27 1.01
CA ASP A 23 14.02 -0.96 1.53
C ASP A 23 13.80 -1.47 2.97
N MET A 24 13.20 -0.63 3.83
CA MET A 24 12.95 -0.98 5.23
C MET A 24 11.97 -2.14 5.39
N ASP A 25 11.08 -2.34 4.43
CA ASP A 25 10.12 -3.42 4.43
C ASP A 25 10.76 -4.77 4.08
N GLU A 26 11.70 -4.74 3.13
CA GLU A 26 12.47 -5.92 2.69
C GLU A 26 13.28 -6.55 3.83
N HIS A 27 13.73 -5.74 4.80
CA HIS A 27 14.62 -6.18 5.88
C HIS A 27 13.92 -6.43 7.22
N LYS A 28 12.61 -6.17 7.34
CA LYS A 28 11.88 -6.38 8.60
C LYS A 28 11.35 -7.80 8.72
N GLU A 29 11.81 -8.56 9.70
CA GLU A 29 11.07 -9.74 10.18
C GLU A 29 9.90 -9.27 11.06
N GLY A 30 8.68 -9.73 10.76
CA GLY A 30 7.47 -9.33 11.47
C GLY A 30 6.27 -9.04 10.57
N VAL A 31 5.21 -8.51 11.20
CA VAL A 31 3.87 -8.36 10.61
C VAL A 31 3.90 -7.44 9.38
N ALA A 32 3.61 -8.01 8.20
CA ALA A 32 3.61 -7.33 6.89
C ALA A 32 2.79 -6.02 6.84
N ILE A 33 1.82 -5.87 7.72
CA ILE A 33 0.86 -4.75 7.77
C ILE A 33 1.51 -3.41 8.17
N VAL A 34 2.57 -3.43 9.00
CA VAL A 34 3.14 -2.17 9.54
C VAL A 34 3.93 -1.41 8.48
N SER A 35 4.56 -2.13 7.55
CA SER A 35 5.44 -1.52 6.57
C SER A 35 4.69 -1.02 5.33
N ASP A 36 3.60 -1.69 4.98
CA ASP A 36 2.65 -1.26 3.94
C ASP A 36 2.11 0.17 4.18
N ILE A 37 1.86 0.52 5.45
CA ILE A 37 1.36 1.84 5.86
C ILE A 37 2.39 2.95 5.63
N SER A 38 3.67 2.68 5.88
CA SER A 38 4.72 3.69 5.75
C SER A 38 4.92 4.09 4.29
N PHE A 39 4.92 3.09 3.40
CA PHE A 39 5.00 3.29 1.95
C PHE A 39 3.83 4.13 1.43
N HIS A 40 2.60 3.74 1.75
CA HIS A 40 1.42 4.45 1.26
C HIS A 40 1.33 5.87 1.79
N ARG A 41 1.74 6.12 3.05
CA ARG A 41 1.82 7.47 3.61
C ARG A 41 2.83 8.32 2.84
N ALA A 42 4.02 7.78 2.57
CA ALA A 42 5.05 8.49 1.79
C ALA A 42 4.54 8.87 0.39
N VAL A 43 3.87 7.94 -0.31
CA VAL A 43 3.24 8.21 -1.62
C VAL A 43 2.15 9.29 -1.50
N ALA A 44 1.31 9.22 -0.47
CA ALA A 44 0.25 10.21 -0.27
C ALA A 44 0.80 11.61 0.06
N GLU A 45 1.88 11.70 0.84
CA GLU A 45 2.59 12.96 1.11
C GLU A 45 3.27 13.52 -0.14
N ALA A 46 3.90 12.65 -0.94
CA ALA A 46 4.53 13.03 -2.21
C ALA A 46 3.51 13.57 -3.24
N SER A 47 2.25 13.20 -3.14
CA SER A 47 1.16 13.75 -3.96
C SER A 47 0.89 15.25 -3.74
N LYS A 48 1.43 15.82 -2.65
CA LYS A 48 1.19 17.20 -2.19
C LYS A 48 -0.31 17.54 -2.15
N ASN A 49 -1.13 16.55 -1.80
CA ASN A 49 -2.57 16.70 -1.66
C ASN A 49 -2.97 16.29 -0.25
N ARG A 50 -3.15 17.31 0.61
CA ARG A 50 -3.45 17.12 2.04
C ARG A 50 -4.70 16.26 2.27
N MET A 51 -5.70 16.37 1.41
CA MET A 51 -6.93 15.58 1.54
C MET A 51 -6.66 14.09 1.28
N LEU A 52 -5.86 13.77 0.26
CA LEU A 52 -5.45 12.38 -0.01
C LEU A 52 -4.60 11.80 1.12
N SER A 53 -3.69 12.60 1.70
CA SER A 53 -2.90 12.17 2.87
C SER A 53 -3.76 11.84 4.09
N LEU A 54 -4.80 12.64 4.35
CA LEU A 54 -5.76 12.39 5.43
C LEU A 54 -6.55 11.11 5.18
N PHE A 55 -7.10 10.94 3.97
CA PHE A 55 -7.86 9.72 3.63
C PHE A 55 -7.01 8.46 3.71
N ALA A 56 -5.79 8.48 3.16
CA ALA A 56 -4.86 7.35 3.25
C ALA A 56 -4.61 6.98 4.71
N SER A 57 -4.33 7.96 5.58
CA SER A 57 -4.09 7.72 7.01
C SER A 57 -5.27 7.07 7.71
N SER A 58 -6.51 7.54 7.44
CA SER A 58 -7.73 6.95 8.02
C SER A 58 -7.95 5.51 7.56
N ILE A 59 -7.81 5.24 6.25
CA ILE A 59 -7.97 3.89 5.68
C ILE A 59 -6.93 2.93 6.29
N HIS A 60 -5.68 3.38 6.41
CA HIS A 60 -4.62 2.56 7.01
C HIS A 60 -4.90 2.19 8.46
N MET A 61 -5.45 3.10 9.25
CA MET A 61 -5.77 2.81 10.65
C MET A 61 -6.86 1.73 10.73
N THR A 62 -7.90 1.83 9.88
CA THR A 62 -8.94 0.81 9.79
C THR A 62 -8.39 -0.54 9.33
N LEU A 63 -7.57 -0.56 8.27
CA LEU A 63 -6.99 -1.81 7.74
C LEU A 63 -6.06 -2.48 8.74
N ARG A 64 -5.25 -1.71 9.48
CA ARG A 64 -4.42 -2.22 10.57
C ARG A 64 -5.27 -2.95 11.61
N THR A 65 -6.33 -2.30 12.10
CA THR A 65 -7.23 -2.89 13.10
C THR A 65 -7.93 -4.15 12.61
N LEU A 66 -8.31 -4.20 11.32
CA LEU A 66 -8.88 -5.41 10.74
C LEU A 66 -7.84 -6.52 10.63
N ALA A 67 -6.63 -6.20 10.18
CA ALA A 67 -5.59 -7.18 9.96
C ALA A 67 -4.97 -7.71 11.28
N GLU A 68 -5.03 -6.95 12.38
CA GLU A 68 -4.79 -7.46 13.75
C GLU A 68 -5.85 -8.46 14.21
N ARG A 69 -7.05 -8.42 13.61
CA ARG A 69 -8.19 -9.27 13.96
C ARG A 69 -8.30 -10.54 13.09
N TYR A 70 -7.74 -10.51 11.88
CA TYR A 70 -7.73 -11.63 10.93
C TYR A 70 -6.33 -12.20 10.77
N ILE A 71 -6.14 -13.45 11.17
CA ILE A 71 -4.86 -14.16 11.05
C ILE A 71 -4.71 -14.63 9.59
N ILE A 72 -3.80 -14.02 8.84
CA ILE A 72 -3.36 -14.56 7.56
C ILE A 72 -2.61 -15.87 7.86
N PRO A 73 -2.91 -17.00 7.18
CA PRO A 73 -2.21 -18.26 7.38
C PRO A 73 -0.69 -18.10 7.25
N GLU A 74 0.06 -18.62 8.23
CA GLU A 74 1.52 -18.50 8.35
C GLU A 74 2.28 -19.05 7.11
N ASP A 75 1.70 -20.03 6.44
CA ASP A 75 2.23 -20.68 5.24
C ASP A 75 2.10 -19.82 3.96
N VAL A 76 1.13 -18.91 3.92
CA VAL A 76 0.86 -18.04 2.76
C VAL A 76 1.49 -16.65 2.93
N LEU A 77 1.73 -16.24 4.18
CA LEU A 77 2.25 -14.92 4.54
C LEU A 77 3.57 -14.53 3.85
N PRO A 78 4.59 -15.41 3.70
CA PRO A 78 5.85 -15.05 3.06
C PRO A 78 5.70 -14.67 1.59
N GLU A 79 4.86 -15.41 0.84
CA GLU A 79 4.66 -15.17 -0.59
C GLU A 79 3.85 -13.90 -0.83
N VAL A 80 2.79 -13.68 -0.04
CA VAL A 80 2.01 -12.43 -0.08
C VAL A 80 2.91 -11.22 0.18
N LYS A 81 3.77 -11.31 1.21
CA LYS A 81 4.73 -10.25 1.51
C LYS A 81 5.67 -9.99 0.35
N ARG A 82 6.26 -11.06 -0.23
CA ARG A 82 7.18 -10.95 -1.37
C ARG A 82 6.53 -10.28 -2.58
N ILE A 83 5.30 -10.64 -2.91
CA ILE A 83 4.54 -10.04 -4.01
C ILE A 83 4.27 -8.55 -3.72
N SER A 84 3.80 -8.23 -2.51
CA SER A 84 3.55 -6.84 -2.11
C SER A 84 4.81 -5.98 -2.25
N GLN A 85 5.97 -6.49 -1.80
CA GLN A 85 7.25 -5.78 -1.94
C GLN A 85 7.62 -5.50 -3.39
N GLN A 86 7.42 -6.50 -4.26
CA GLN A 86 7.68 -6.33 -5.68
C GLN A 86 6.76 -5.25 -6.28
N GLN A 87 5.49 -5.20 -5.87
CA GLN A 87 4.55 -4.19 -6.34
C GLN A 87 4.89 -2.78 -5.82
N HIS A 88 5.33 -2.64 -4.56
CA HIS A 88 5.80 -1.35 -4.03
C HIS A 88 6.99 -0.80 -4.82
N ARG A 89 7.97 -1.66 -5.15
CA ARG A 89 9.11 -1.28 -6.01
C ARG A 89 8.66 -0.75 -7.38
N LEU A 90 7.72 -1.45 -8.02
CA LEU A 90 7.20 -1.05 -9.33
C LEU A 90 6.45 0.30 -9.29
N VAL A 91 5.72 0.57 -8.22
CA VAL A 91 5.09 1.88 -8.01
C VAL A 91 6.14 2.97 -7.75
N CYS A 92 7.13 2.68 -6.90
CA CYS A 92 8.22 3.60 -6.59
C CYS A 92 9.00 4.00 -7.85
N GLU A 93 9.36 3.03 -8.68
CA GLU A 93 10.04 3.25 -9.97
C GLU A 93 9.23 4.18 -10.89
N ALA A 94 7.93 3.92 -11.03
CA ALA A 94 7.06 4.77 -11.84
C ALA A 94 6.97 6.22 -11.31
N ILE A 95 6.92 6.40 -9.99
CA ILE A 95 6.93 7.72 -9.35
C ILE A 95 8.28 8.43 -9.57
N ALA A 96 9.40 7.73 -9.41
CA ALA A 96 10.74 8.26 -9.63
C ALA A 96 10.91 8.76 -11.08
N ASN A 97 10.43 7.97 -12.04
CA ASN A 97 10.43 8.27 -13.48
C ASN A 97 9.38 9.32 -13.90
N ARG A 98 8.58 9.85 -12.96
CA ARG A 98 7.48 10.80 -13.22
C ARG A 98 6.40 10.26 -14.18
N ASP A 99 6.27 8.94 -14.29
CA ASP A 99 5.21 8.29 -15.06
C ASP A 99 3.96 8.10 -14.20
N GLY A 100 3.12 9.13 -14.19
CA GLY A 100 1.89 9.13 -13.40
C GLY A 100 0.88 8.06 -13.82
N ALA A 101 0.79 7.76 -15.12
CA ALA A 101 -0.15 6.77 -15.62
C ALA A 101 0.23 5.37 -15.16
N THR A 102 1.52 5.01 -15.30
CA THR A 102 2.04 3.73 -14.81
C THR A 102 1.95 3.65 -13.29
N ALA A 103 2.31 4.71 -12.56
CA ALA A 103 2.20 4.74 -11.10
C ALA A 103 0.76 4.49 -10.61
N ALA A 104 -0.23 5.09 -11.29
CA ALA A 104 -1.64 4.86 -11.00
C ALA A 104 -2.08 3.41 -11.27
N ALA A 105 -1.65 2.84 -12.40
CA ALA A 105 -1.99 1.48 -12.79
C ALA A 105 -1.42 0.46 -11.80
N ARG A 106 -0.11 0.55 -11.49
CA ARG A 106 0.55 -0.36 -10.55
C ARG A 106 -0.01 -0.27 -9.13
N MET A 107 -0.38 0.93 -8.67
CA MET A 107 -1.04 1.10 -7.37
C MET A 107 -2.44 0.46 -7.34
N ARG A 108 -3.20 0.52 -8.43
CA ARG A 108 -4.49 -0.19 -8.51
C ARG A 108 -4.32 -1.71 -8.46
N GLU A 109 -3.38 -2.25 -9.25
CA GLU A 109 -3.06 -3.68 -9.25
C GLU A 109 -2.61 -4.16 -7.86
N HIS A 110 -1.80 -3.36 -7.17
CA HIS A 110 -1.37 -3.62 -5.80
C HIS A 110 -2.56 -3.75 -4.84
N LEU A 111 -3.46 -2.76 -4.84
CA LEU A 111 -4.64 -2.76 -3.96
C LEU A 111 -5.61 -3.90 -4.27
N GLN A 112 -5.77 -4.27 -5.55
CA GLN A 112 -6.61 -5.39 -5.97
C GLN A 112 -6.07 -6.74 -5.46
N LEU A 113 -4.75 -6.94 -5.55
CA LEU A 113 -4.11 -8.15 -5.07
C LEU A 113 -4.22 -8.25 -3.54
N SER A 114 -3.95 -7.15 -2.83
CA SER A 114 -4.12 -7.08 -1.38
C SER A 114 -5.56 -7.42 -0.96
N TYR A 115 -6.57 -6.88 -1.66
CA TYR A 115 -7.98 -7.21 -1.39
C TYR A 115 -8.30 -8.70 -1.60
N GLY A 116 -7.82 -9.30 -2.69
CA GLY A 116 -8.05 -10.74 -2.96
C GLY A 116 -7.45 -11.65 -1.89
N VAL A 117 -6.29 -11.29 -1.33
CA VAL A 117 -5.69 -12.01 -0.20
C VAL A 117 -6.57 -11.91 1.05
N TYR A 118 -7.08 -10.72 1.37
CA TYR A 118 -8.00 -10.55 2.51
C TYR A 118 -9.32 -11.29 2.30
N GLU A 119 -9.89 -11.31 1.10
CA GLU A 119 -11.11 -12.05 0.80
C GLU A 119 -10.96 -13.55 1.05
N HIS A 120 -9.80 -14.13 0.69
CA HIS A 120 -9.52 -15.55 0.94
C HIS A 120 -9.18 -15.84 2.40
N ALA A 121 -8.61 -14.88 3.12
CA ALA A 121 -8.32 -15.01 4.55
C ALA A 121 -9.55 -14.75 5.44
N MET A 122 -10.55 -14.02 4.95
CA MET A 122 -11.82 -13.78 5.66
C MET A 122 -12.77 -14.98 5.49
N PRO A 123 -13.45 -15.44 6.56
CA PRO A 123 -14.40 -16.55 6.45
C PRO A 123 -15.58 -16.19 5.52
N ARG A 124 -15.97 -17.13 4.64
CA ARG A 124 -17.10 -16.99 3.72
C ARG A 124 -18.38 -16.68 4.50
N GLY A 125 -18.97 -15.50 4.26
CA GLY A 125 -20.23 -15.07 4.90
C GLY A 125 -20.33 -13.57 5.22
N TRP A 126 -19.27 -12.79 5.03
CA TRP A 126 -19.34 -11.34 5.22
C TRP A 126 -19.81 -10.63 3.93
N THR A 127 -21.09 -10.30 3.86
CA THR A 127 -21.61 -9.32 2.90
C THR A 127 -21.51 -7.93 3.51
N CYS A 128 -20.75 -7.04 2.87
CA CYS A 128 -20.80 -5.61 3.18
C CYS A 128 -22.10 -5.06 2.60
N THR A 129 -23.23 -5.26 3.30
CA THR A 129 -24.43 -4.45 3.07
C THR A 129 -24.25 -3.16 3.85
N PRO A 130 -24.19 -1.99 3.21
CA PRO A 130 -24.21 -0.74 3.94
C PRO A 130 -25.63 -0.57 4.49
N ASP A 131 -25.77 -0.70 5.80
CA ASP A 131 -26.99 -0.27 6.49
C ASP A 131 -27.02 1.26 6.42
N PHE A 132 -27.86 1.78 5.51
CA PHE A 132 -28.24 3.19 5.44
C PHE A 132 -29.25 3.54 6.52
#